data_AF-U2AZY3-F1
#
_entry.id   AF-U2AZY3-F1
#
_cell.length_a   1.000
_cell.length_b   1.000
_cell.length_c   1.000
_cell.angle_alpha   90.00
_cell.angle_beta   90.00
_cell.angle_gamma   90.00
#
_symmetry.space_group_name_H-M   'P 1'
#
loop_
_entity.id
_entity.type
_entity.pdbx_description
1 polymer ?
#
loop_
_entity_poly.entity_id
_entity_poly.type
_entity_poly.pdbx_seq_one_letter_code
_entity_poly.pdbx_strand_id
1 'polypeptide(L)'
;NQQGREESRRWGELLRRQGIERPRLLSSRWCRALDTARGMGLGPVRPLPALDSFFEQRDAAEAQTAELIRAVNLLPPGEPLVLVSHQVNITALTRVFPASGEGLILALPLRAAPQVLARIAPP
;
A
#
# COMPACT_ATOMS: atom_id res chain seq x y z
N ASN A 1 -9.06 15.69 -1.02
CA ASN A 1 -10.04 16.37 -1.91
C ASN A 1 -11.20 15.40 -2.19
N GLN A 2 -12.22 15.80 -2.95
CA GLN A 2 -13.34 14.91 -3.28
C GLN A 2 -12.92 13.74 -4.18
N GLN A 3 -12.13 14.02 -5.21
CA GLN A 3 -11.62 13.01 -6.15
C GLN A 3 -10.95 11.83 -5.42
N GLY A 4 -10.00 12.09 -4.52
CA GLY A 4 -9.30 11.01 -3.79
C GLY A 4 -10.20 10.18 -2.88
N ARG A 5 -11.31 10.76 -2.38
CA ARG A 5 -12.32 10.01 -1.61
C ARG A 5 -13.16 9.12 -2.51
N GLU A 6 -13.45 9.55 -3.73
CA GLU A 6 -14.17 8.74 -4.72
C GLU A 6 -13.28 7.61 -5.25
N GLU A 7 -12.03 7.91 -5.61
CA GLU A 7 -11.03 6.91 -6.02
C GLU A 7 -10.82 5.84 -4.93
N SER A 8 -10.72 6.26 -3.66
CA SER A 8 -10.63 5.33 -2.52
C SER A 8 -11.82 4.36 -2.46
N ARG A 9 -13.05 4.83 -2.67
CA ARG A 9 -14.25 3.97 -2.71
C ARG A 9 -14.21 3.02 -3.91
N ARG A 10 -13.88 3.52 -5.10
CA ARG A 10 -13.80 2.70 -6.33
C ARG A 10 -12.73 1.62 -6.23
N TRP A 11 -11.62 1.89 -5.55
CA TRP A 11 -10.63 0.88 -5.19
C TRP A 11 -11.21 -0.23 -4.30
N GLY A 12 -11.95 0.14 -3.26
CA GLY A 12 -12.64 -0.82 -2.40
C GLY A 12 -13.63 -1.70 -3.17
N GLU A 13 -14.44 -1.10 -4.05
CA GLU A 13 -15.37 -1.83 -4.90
C GLU A 13 -14.65 -2.75 -5.90
N LEU A 14 -13.57 -2.27 -6.53
CA LEU A 14 -12.76 -3.08 -7.43
C LEU A 14 -12.20 -4.31 -6.73
N LEU A 15 -11.60 -4.14 -5.55
CA LEU A 15 -11.03 -5.26 -4.78
C LEU A 15 -12.10 -6.27 -4.36
N ARG A 16 -13.29 -5.82 -3.92
CA ARG A 16 -14.41 -6.73 -3.63
C ARG A 16 -14.86 -7.51 -4.86
N ARG A 17 -14.96 -6.87 -6.04
CA ARG A 17 -15.30 -7.56 -7.30
C ARG A 17 -14.26 -8.61 -7.70
N GLN A 18 -13.02 -8.48 -7.22
CA GLN A 18 -11.95 -9.47 -7.40
C GLN A 18 -11.90 -10.51 -6.25
N GLY A 19 -12.91 -10.57 -5.39
CA GLY A 19 -12.97 -11.53 -4.26
C GLY A 19 -12.14 -11.13 -3.04
N ILE A 20 -11.57 -9.93 -2.99
CA ILE A 20 -10.77 -9.43 -1.88
C ILE A 20 -11.68 -8.61 -0.95
N GLU A 21 -12.46 -9.31 -0.12
CA GLU A 21 -13.46 -8.65 0.75
C GLU A 21 -12.93 -8.28 2.13
N ARG A 22 -12.01 -9.09 2.68
CA ARG A 22 -11.44 -8.91 4.03
C ARG A 22 -9.91 -9.06 4.00
N PRO A 23 -9.19 -8.23 3.23
CA PRO A 23 -7.75 -8.26 3.24
C PRO A 23 -7.21 -7.83 4.61
N ARG A 24 -5.96 -8.21 4.85
CA ARG A 24 -5.12 -7.50 5.81
C ARG A 24 -4.82 -6.12 5.23
N LEU A 25 -5.49 -5.09 5.75
CA LEU A 25 -5.33 -3.72 5.29
C LEU A 25 -4.37 -2.96 6.20
N LEU A 26 -3.14 -2.74 5.71
CA LEU A 26 -2.11 -1.97 6.41
C LEU A 26 -2.00 -0.59 5.78
N SER A 27 -1.80 0.44 6.59
CA SER A 27 -1.65 1.81 6.10
C SER A 27 -0.58 2.59 6.84
N SER A 28 0.01 3.57 6.17
CA SER A 28 0.74 4.67 6.80
C SER A 28 -0.13 5.33 7.89
N ARG A 29 0.50 5.81 8.95
CA ARG A 29 -0.13 6.55 10.05
C ARG A 29 -0.60 7.96 9.65
N TRP A 30 -0.12 8.48 8.53
CA TRP A 30 -0.50 9.83 8.08
C TRP A 30 -1.97 9.86 7.68
N CYS A 31 -2.70 10.91 8.11
CA CYS A 31 -4.16 11.01 7.95
C CYS A 31 -4.64 10.71 6.52
N ARG A 32 -3.97 11.26 5.50
CA ARG A 32 -4.34 10.99 4.09
C ARG A 32 -4.33 9.51 3.71
N ALA A 33 -3.36 8.73 4.19
CA ALA A 33 -3.27 7.30 3.88
C ALA A 33 -4.27 6.49 4.71
N LEU A 34 -4.50 6.88 5.97
CA LEU A 34 -5.55 6.29 6.79
C LEU A 34 -6.94 6.52 6.19
N ASP A 35 -7.21 7.74 5.73
CA ASP A 35 -8.50 8.10 5.13
C ASP A 35 -8.73 7.36 3.80
N THR A 36 -7.68 7.22 2.97
CA THR A 36 -7.75 6.38 1.76
C THR A 36 -8.03 4.91 2.10
N ALA A 37 -7.34 4.33 3.08
CA ALA A 37 -7.56 2.94 3.47
C ALA A 37 -8.97 2.73 4.07
N ARG A 38 -9.42 3.64 4.93
CA ARG A 38 -10.77 3.60 5.52
C ARG A 38 -11.85 3.74 4.45
N GLY A 39 -11.67 4.64 3.48
CA GLY A 39 -12.62 4.89 2.41
C GLY A 39 -12.82 3.71 1.45
N MET A 40 -11.86 2.78 1.38
CA MET A 40 -12.03 1.51 0.64
C MET A 40 -13.09 0.61 1.31
N GLY A 41 -13.31 0.74 2.61
CA GLY A 41 -14.31 -0.02 3.36
C GLY A 41 -14.04 -1.53 3.41
N LEU A 42 -12.78 -1.96 3.30
CA LEU A 42 -12.37 -3.38 3.24
C LEU A 42 -12.13 -4.01 4.62
N GLY A 43 -12.64 -3.38 5.68
CA GLY A 43 -12.46 -3.80 7.07
C GLY A 43 -11.47 -2.93 7.85
N PRO A 44 -11.00 -3.42 9.01
CA PRO A 44 -10.15 -2.65 9.91
C PRO A 44 -8.80 -2.28 9.29
N VAL A 45 -8.45 -0.98 9.33
CA VAL A 45 -7.14 -0.48 8.92
C VAL A 45 -6.17 -0.63 10.10
N ARG A 46 -5.05 -1.34 9.88
CA ARG A 46 -3.96 -1.45 10.86
C ARG A 46 -2.82 -0.50 10.48
N PRO A 47 -2.48 0.50 11.30
CA PRO A 47 -1.35 1.36 11.00
C PRO A 47 -0.02 0.59 11.08
N LEU A 48 0.89 0.86 10.15
CA LEU A 48 2.25 0.31 10.12
C LEU A 48 3.25 1.46 9.91
N PRO A 49 4.10 1.81 10.90
CA PRO A 49 5.06 2.91 10.78
C PRO A 49 5.98 2.81 9.55
N ALA A 50 6.34 1.61 9.12
CA ALA A 50 7.18 1.39 7.94
C ALA A 50 6.53 1.87 6.62
N LEU A 51 5.22 2.13 6.60
CA LEU A 51 4.52 2.71 5.45
C LEU A 51 4.49 4.24 5.46
N ASP A 52 4.93 4.91 6.53
CA ASP A 52 4.92 6.36 6.62
C ASP A 52 5.81 7.00 5.56
N SER A 53 5.46 8.20 5.12
CA SER A 53 6.30 8.94 4.18
C SER A 53 7.58 9.39 4.87
N PHE A 54 8.72 9.05 4.28
CA PHE A 54 10.04 9.56 4.65
C PHE A 54 10.50 10.70 3.74
N PHE A 55 9.59 11.37 3.00
CA PHE A 55 9.95 12.43 2.05
C PHE A 55 10.84 13.54 2.67
N GLU A 56 10.58 13.90 3.92
CA GLU A 56 11.35 14.90 4.69
C GLU A 56 12.61 14.31 5.36
N GLN A 57 12.75 12.99 5.41
CA GLN A 57 13.83 12.25 6.06
C GLN A 57 14.38 11.17 5.12
N ARG A 58 14.92 11.59 3.97
CA ARG A 58 15.33 10.65 2.91
C ARG A 58 16.38 9.64 3.36
N ASP A 59 17.21 9.99 4.35
CA ASP A 59 18.22 9.11 4.92
C ASP A 59 17.61 7.88 5.62
N ALA A 60 16.33 7.95 6.02
CA ALA A 60 15.61 6.83 6.61
C ALA A 60 15.10 5.80 5.58
N ALA A 61 15.16 6.11 4.27
CA ALA A 61 14.52 5.32 3.23
C ALA A 61 14.95 3.84 3.22
N GLU A 62 16.25 3.57 3.36
CA GLU A 62 16.79 2.21 3.31
C GLU A 62 16.33 1.39 4.52
N ALA A 63 16.55 1.91 5.73
CA ALA A 63 16.14 1.25 6.97
C ALA A 63 14.63 1.00 7.02
N GLN A 64 13.84 1.98 6.58
CA GLN A 64 12.38 1.86 6.56
C GLN A 64 11.89 0.86 5.51
N THR A 65 12.53 0.81 4.33
CA THR A 65 12.22 -0.19 3.29
C THR A 65 12.57 -1.60 3.78
N ALA A 66 13.70 -1.77 4.47
CA ALA A 66 14.08 -3.04 5.08
C ALA A 66 13.09 -3.48 6.17
N GLU A 67 12.61 -2.55 7.01
CA GLU A 67 11.56 -2.83 8.00
C GLU A 67 10.24 -3.21 7.33
N LEU A 68 9.83 -2.53 6.26
CA LEU A 68 8.62 -2.89 5.51
C LEU A 68 8.71 -4.32 4.96
N ILE A 69 9.84 -4.67 4.34
CA ILE A 69 10.10 -6.02 3.81
C ILE A 69 10.01 -7.06 4.92
N ARG A 70 10.70 -6.84 6.04
CA ARG A 70 10.66 -7.73 7.21
C ARG A 70 9.23 -7.87 7.75
N ALA A 71 8.54 -6.77 8.00
CA ALA A 71 7.20 -6.76 8.57
C ALA A 71 6.20 -7.51 7.68
N VAL A 72 6.25 -7.32 6.35
CA VAL A 72 5.39 -8.02 5.39
C VAL A 72 5.70 -9.51 5.34
N ASN A 73 6.98 -9.89 5.31
CA ASN A 73 7.38 -11.30 5.20
C ASN A 73 7.15 -12.11 6.49
N LEU A 74 6.98 -11.45 7.64
CA LEU A 74 6.62 -12.10 8.91
C LEU A 74 5.11 -12.32 9.06
N LEU A 75 4.28 -11.81 8.15
CA LEU A 75 2.84 -12.03 8.20
C LEU A 75 2.51 -13.51 7.91
N PRO A 76 1.52 -14.08 8.62
CA PRO A 76 1.07 -15.43 8.29
C PRO A 76 0.49 -15.47 6.87
N PRO A 77 0.70 -16.56 6.12
CA PRO A 77 0.12 -16.72 4.79
C PRO A 77 -1.41 -16.87 4.86
N GLY A 78 -2.08 -16.67 3.73
CA GLY A 78 -3.49 -17.04 3.52
C GLY A 78 -4.48 -15.87 3.40
N GLU A 79 -4.15 -14.68 3.89
CA GLU A 79 -4.98 -13.48 3.71
C GLU A 79 -4.41 -12.60 2.58
N PRO A 80 -5.24 -12.05 1.68
CA PRO A 80 -4.81 -10.99 0.77
C PRO A 80 -4.28 -9.80 1.55
N LEU A 81 -3.17 -9.22 1.10
CA LEU A 81 -2.52 -8.07 1.74
C LEU A 81 -2.72 -6.81 0.88
N VAL A 82 -3.21 -5.74 1.50
CA VAL A 82 -3.32 -4.41 0.88
C VAL A 82 -2.51 -3.43 1.72
N LEU A 83 -1.58 -2.73 1.06
CA LEU A 83 -0.72 -1.72 1.68
C LEU A 83 -1.06 -0.34 1.11
N VAL A 84 -1.37 0.62 1.97
CA VAL A 84 -1.63 2.02 1.57
C VAL A 84 -0.52 2.91 2.11
N SER A 85 0.21 3.57 1.19
CA SER A 85 1.41 4.35 1.52
C SER A 85 1.55 5.53 0.56
N HIS A 86 2.78 5.99 0.32
CA HIS A 86 3.13 7.18 -0.43
C HIS A 86 4.04 6.80 -1.60
N GLN A 87 4.12 7.70 -2.58
CA GLN A 87 4.97 7.51 -3.76
C GLN A 87 6.42 7.19 -3.37
N VAL A 88 7.00 7.88 -2.37
CA VAL A 88 8.39 7.65 -1.95
C VAL A 88 8.65 6.22 -1.46
N ASN A 89 7.72 5.63 -0.70
CA ASN A 89 7.84 4.24 -0.25
C ASN A 89 7.72 3.27 -1.43
N ILE A 90 6.76 3.50 -2.34
CA ILE A 90 6.57 2.66 -3.52
C ILE A 90 7.82 2.71 -4.40
N THR A 91 8.37 3.91 -4.66
CA THR A 91 9.59 4.07 -5.45
C THR A 91 10.81 3.43 -4.78
N ALA A 92 11.01 3.62 -3.48
CA ALA A 92 12.15 3.00 -2.79
C ALA A 92 12.08 1.46 -2.83
N LEU A 93 10.89 0.90 -2.64
CA LEU A 93 10.69 -0.55 -2.67
C LEU A 93 10.81 -1.13 -4.09
N THR A 94 10.18 -0.50 -5.07
CA THR A 94 9.92 -1.11 -6.39
C THR A 94 10.72 -0.52 -7.54
N ARG A 95 11.36 0.63 -7.34
CA ARG A 95 11.94 1.50 -8.39
C ARG A 95 10.91 2.05 -9.39
N VAL A 96 9.62 1.83 -9.17
CA VAL A 96 8.54 2.40 -9.97
C VAL A 96 8.14 3.75 -9.39
N PHE A 97 7.93 4.73 -10.26
CA PHE A 97 7.30 6.00 -9.91
C PHE A 97 5.81 5.92 -10.32
N PRO A 98 4.89 5.66 -9.36
CA PRO A 98 3.48 5.49 -9.70
C PRO A 98 2.78 6.81 -10.01
N ALA A 99 1.77 6.78 -10.86
CA ALA A 99 0.82 7.87 -11.00
C ALA A 99 -0.07 8.00 -9.74
N SER A 100 -0.69 9.15 -9.53
CA SER A 100 -1.64 9.34 -8.42
C SER A 100 -2.78 8.33 -8.53
N GLY A 101 -3.06 7.60 -7.45
CA GLY A 101 -4.11 6.58 -7.39
C GLY A 101 -3.77 5.25 -8.06
N GLU A 102 -2.59 5.11 -8.66
CA GLU A 102 -2.14 3.85 -9.27
C GLU A 102 -1.80 2.80 -8.21
N GLY A 103 -2.21 1.55 -8.45
CA GLY A 103 -1.89 0.39 -7.62
C GLY A 103 -0.87 -0.53 -8.28
N LEU A 104 -0.02 -1.17 -7.48
CA LEU A 104 0.93 -2.20 -7.92
C LEU A 104 0.60 -3.54 -7.26
N ILE A 105 0.63 -4.61 -8.04
CA ILE A 105 0.59 -5.99 -7.53
C ILE A 105 2.02 -6.52 -7.49
N LEU A 106 2.49 -6.87 -6.30
CA LEU A 106 3.87 -7.32 -6.07
C LEU A 106 3.87 -8.82 -5.72
N ALA A 107 4.85 -9.55 -6.24
CA ALA A 107 5.08 -10.93 -5.83
C ALA A 107 5.61 -10.98 -4.38
N LEU A 108 5.11 -11.93 -3.60
CA LEU A 108 5.68 -12.33 -2.32
C LEU A 108 6.69 -13.49 -2.51
N PRO A 109 7.69 -13.67 -1.63
CA PRO A 109 8.04 -12.77 -0.52
C PRO A 109 8.54 -11.41 -1.03
N LEU A 110 8.29 -10.37 -0.23
CA LEU A 110 8.75 -9.03 -0.56
C LEU A 110 10.28 -8.97 -0.44
N ARG A 111 10.90 -8.22 -1.34
CA ARG A 111 12.34 -7.94 -1.37
C ARG A 111 12.55 -6.55 -1.95
N ALA A 112 13.76 -6.01 -1.87
CA ALA A 112 14.11 -4.81 -2.62
C ALA A 112 13.98 -5.08 -4.12
N ALA A 113 13.34 -4.18 -4.87
CA ALA A 113 12.94 -4.38 -6.26
C ALA A 113 12.20 -5.72 -6.47
N PRO A 114 11.03 -5.92 -5.80
CA PRO A 114 10.26 -7.14 -5.99
C PRO A 114 9.71 -7.18 -7.41
N GLN A 115 9.38 -8.38 -7.88
CA GLN A 115 8.71 -8.52 -9.17
C GLN A 115 7.34 -7.83 -9.12
N VAL A 116 7.14 -6.86 -10.02
CA VAL A 116 5.84 -6.23 -10.25
C VAL A 116 5.06 -7.11 -11.20
N LEU A 117 4.00 -7.73 -10.70
CA LEU A 117 3.13 -8.64 -11.47
C LEU A 117 2.15 -7.86 -12.34
N ALA A 118 1.65 -6.72 -11.84
CA ALA A 118 0.75 -5.84 -12.57
C ALA A 118 0.81 -4.41 -12.05
N ARG A 119 0.44 -3.48 -12.91
CA ARG A 119 0.15 -2.08 -12.60
C ARG A 119 -1.32 -1.84 -12.93
N ILE A 120 -2.03 -1.22 -12.01
CA ILE A 120 -3.47 -1.02 -12.09
C ILE A 120 -3.73 0.48 -12.05
N ALA A 121 -4.30 1.00 -13.14
CA ALA A 121 -4.68 2.40 -13.22
C ALA A 121 -5.72 2.76 -12.15
N PRO A 122 -5.84 4.04 -11.75
CA PRO A 122 -6.88 4.48 -10.83
C PRO A 122 -8.27 4.09 -11.37
N PRO A 123 -9.11 3.38 -10.59
CA PRO A 123 -10.47 3.03 -10.99
C PRO A 123 -11.44 4.21 -10.86
#